data_AF-A0A077TSR3-F1
#
_entry.id   AF-A0A077TSR3-F1
#
_cell.length_a   1.000
_cell.length_b   1.000
_cell.length_c   1.000
_cell.angle_alpha   90.00
_cell.angle_beta   90.00
_cell.angle_gamma   90.00
#
_symmetry.space_group_name_H-M   'P 1'
#
loop_
_entity.id
_entity.type
_entity.pdbx_description
1 polymer ?
#
loop_
_entity_poly.entity_id
_entity_poly.type
_entity_poly.pdbx_seq_one_letter_code
_entity_poly.pdbx_strand_id
1 'polypeptide(L)'
;MDKTLCENFDTLRNYLPDDSSNSTASDINNLENIKYYCSNEDSEEAECETEFDKIKAGCLWLFEQLFVKNGKNINTVQYIIIWLSYKLNQKTYEGIKDLNEFYTKYIEKNRHYTGCKQGGKDCSGSLTKNTGYQNYKEIIDKKKKLLNINIENMSKFYDAFKLLCNMYTKFYANRNNKEYLNCAKQFVEKYNELNNDSVNTKDDVYCQVLSTLSNDYNDFKNYCDSNGVDCSEITFLTSTNTEENGVQISEKICDDTPSLSICSLFVLRKRAQKEYLKEKVKK
;
A
#
# COMPACT_ATOMS: atom_id res chain seq x y z
N MET A 1 4.54 -1.98 -7.78
CA MET A 1 5.36 -1.52 -6.63
C MET A 1 6.73 -1.09 -7.15
N ASP A 2 7.44 -0.23 -6.45
CA ASP A 2 8.82 0.13 -6.78
C ASP A 2 9.70 0.35 -5.53
N LYS A 3 11.02 0.34 -5.73
CA LYS A 3 12.02 0.46 -4.65
C LYS A 3 11.85 1.74 -3.82
N THR A 4 11.66 2.88 -4.48
CA THR A 4 11.59 4.19 -3.84
C THR A 4 10.37 4.32 -2.93
N LEU A 5 9.24 3.73 -3.32
CA LEU A 5 8.08 3.64 -2.43
C LEU A 5 8.46 2.95 -1.12
N CYS A 6 9.07 1.77 -1.21
CA CYS A 6 9.47 0.98 -0.05
C CYS A 6 10.54 1.65 0.81
N GLU A 7 11.53 2.30 0.20
CA GLU A 7 12.55 3.06 0.92
C GLU A 7 11.93 4.17 1.79
N ASN A 8 10.88 4.86 1.34
CA ASN A 8 10.21 5.86 2.16
C ASN A 8 9.51 5.24 3.39
N PHE A 9 8.90 4.07 3.26
CA PHE A 9 8.33 3.36 4.41
C PHE A 9 9.41 2.82 5.34
N ASP A 10 10.54 2.35 4.81
CA ASP A 10 11.69 1.90 5.61
C ASP A 10 12.30 3.07 6.38
N THR A 11 12.47 4.23 5.74
CA THR A 11 12.86 5.48 6.40
C THR A 11 11.90 5.79 7.53
N LEU A 12 10.59 5.87 7.27
CA LEU A 12 9.62 6.17 8.31
C LEU A 12 9.66 5.15 9.46
N ARG A 13 9.85 3.86 9.17
CA ARG A 13 9.94 2.79 10.17
C ARG A 13 11.16 2.93 11.09
N ASN A 14 12.25 3.54 10.64
CA ASN A 14 13.41 3.82 11.50
C ASN A 14 13.11 4.88 12.57
N TYR A 15 12.09 5.71 12.35
CA TYR A 15 11.63 6.75 13.29
C TYR A 15 10.34 6.36 14.03
N LEU A 16 9.46 5.59 13.39
CA LEU A 16 8.27 4.96 13.97
C LEU A 16 8.33 3.43 13.79
N PRO A 17 9.10 2.72 14.62
CA PRO A 17 9.23 1.27 14.50
C PRO A 17 7.89 0.57 14.66
N ASP A 18 7.79 -0.61 14.05
CA ASP A 18 6.61 -1.46 14.19
C ASP A 18 6.49 -2.01 15.61
N ASP A 19 7.60 -2.44 16.20
CA ASP A 19 7.63 -2.95 17.56
C ASP A 19 8.21 -1.92 18.53
N SER A 20 7.54 -1.74 19.68
CA SER A 20 7.96 -0.81 20.73
C SER A 20 9.24 -1.23 21.47
N SER A 21 9.77 -2.43 21.19
CA SER A 21 11.00 -2.98 21.78
C SER A 21 12.28 -2.55 21.05
N ASN A 22 12.17 -1.85 19.91
CA ASN A 22 13.35 -1.40 19.16
C ASN A 22 14.00 -0.19 19.85
N SER A 23 15.06 -0.45 20.62
CA SER A 23 15.86 0.56 21.33
C SER A 23 16.71 1.45 20.41
N THR A 24 16.68 1.23 19.10
CA THR A 24 17.46 1.95 18.08
C THR A 24 16.65 2.97 17.28
N ALA A 25 15.38 3.18 17.62
CA ALA A 25 14.54 4.15 16.92
C ALA A 25 15.14 5.56 17.04
N SER A 26 15.30 6.22 15.89
CA SER A 26 15.71 7.62 15.87
C SER A 26 14.55 8.49 16.33
N ASP A 27 14.86 9.61 16.99
CA ASP A 27 13.82 10.59 17.32
C ASP A 27 13.19 11.09 16.02
N ILE A 28 11.88 10.84 15.89
CA ILE A 28 11.06 11.24 14.75
C ILE A 28 11.19 12.72 14.46
N ASN A 29 11.37 13.59 15.46
CA ASN A 29 11.51 15.03 15.26
C ASN A 29 12.73 15.41 14.39
N ASN A 30 13.67 14.49 14.16
CA ASN A 30 14.80 14.66 13.26
C ASN A 30 14.52 14.23 11.81
N LEU A 31 13.34 13.66 11.53
CA LEU A 31 12.93 13.32 10.16
C LEU A 31 12.61 14.60 9.38
N GLU A 32 13.14 14.73 8.17
CA GLU A 32 12.98 15.93 7.35
C GLU A 32 11.50 16.31 7.17
N ASN A 33 11.17 17.58 7.40
CA ASN A 33 9.83 18.20 7.29
C ASN A 33 8.75 17.65 8.23
N ILE A 34 9.03 16.65 9.06
CA ILE A 34 8.02 16.01 9.91
C ILE A 34 7.40 16.95 10.94
N LYS A 35 8.19 17.92 11.46
CA LYS A 35 7.77 18.88 12.51
C LYS A 35 6.58 19.73 12.06
N TYR A 36 6.56 20.11 10.79
CA TYR A 36 5.42 20.84 10.21
C TYR A 36 4.13 20.02 10.19
N TYR A 37 4.21 18.70 10.31
CA TYR A 37 3.05 17.82 10.35
C TYR A 37 2.63 17.42 11.78
N CYS A 38 3.41 17.80 12.80
CA CYS A 38 3.11 17.52 14.20
C CYS A 38 1.97 18.40 14.73
N SER A 39 1.86 19.64 14.22
CA SER A 39 0.78 20.57 14.57
C SER A 39 -0.06 20.96 13.36
N ASN A 40 -1.18 21.62 13.64
CA ASN A 40 -2.00 22.28 12.62
C ASN A 40 -1.55 23.73 12.38
N GLU A 41 -0.33 24.14 12.76
CA GLU A 41 0.22 25.51 12.66
C GLU A 41 1.57 25.55 11.93
N ASP A 42 1.99 26.71 11.39
CA ASP A 42 3.22 26.85 10.58
C ASP A 42 4.35 27.07 11.58
N SER A 43 4.65 26.04 12.35
CA SER A 43 5.66 26.12 13.40
C SER A 43 6.73 25.06 13.19
N GLU A 44 7.95 25.53 12.94
CA GLU A 44 9.17 24.71 12.99
C GLU A 44 9.50 24.26 14.42
N GLU A 45 8.85 24.87 15.42
CA GLU A 45 9.03 24.59 16.84
C GLU A 45 8.06 23.51 17.35
N ALA A 46 7.05 23.13 16.55
CA ALA A 46 6.11 22.08 16.93
C ALA A 46 6.79 20.70 16.92
N GLU A 47 6.78 20.02 18.06
CA GLU A 47 7.28 18.66 18.20
C GLU A 47 6.14 17.64 18.20
N CYS A 48 6.42 16.44 17.68
CA CYS A 48 5.50 15.31 17.75
C CYS A 48 5.65 14.62 19.10
N GLU A 49 4.99 15.15 20.13
CA GLU A 49 5.14 14.69 21.51
C GLU A 49 4.57 13.29 21.74
N THR A 50 3.33 13.07 21.32
CA THR A 50 2.64 11.80 21.58
C THR A 50 2.80 10.82 20.42
N GLU A 51 2.74 9.52 20.69
CA GLU A 51 2.71 8.49 19.63
C GLU A 51 1.60 8.74 18.60
N PHE A 52 0.48 9.31 19.05
CA PHE A 52 -0.62 9.68 18.18
C PHE A 52 -0.27 10.84 17.24
N ASP A 53 0.45 11.85 17.74
CA ASP A 53 0.98 12.96 16.91
C ASP A 53 1.96 12.45 15.87
N LYS A 54 2.85 11.53 16.28
CA LYS A 54 3.80 10.88 15.39
C LYS A 54 3.12 10.11 14.25
N ILE A 55 2.03 9.38 14.54
CA ILE A 55 1.26 8.64 13.52
C ILE A 55 0.59 9.60 12.52
N LYS A 56 -0.04 10.68 13.00
CA LYS A 56 -0.64 11.71 12.13
C LYS A 56 0.43 12.35 11.24
N ALA A 57 1.55 12.76 11.82
CA ALA A 57 2.65 13.39 11.10
C ALA A 57 3.28 12.45 10.09
N GLY A 58 3.54 11.19 10.47
CA GLY A 58 4.07 10.16 9.58
C GLY A 58 3.15 9.88 8.38
N CYS A 59 1.82 9.89 8.59
CA CYS A 59 0.85 9.78 7.51
C CYS A 59 1.02 10.91 6.50
N LEU A 60 1.01 12.17 6.96
CA LEU A 60 1.15 13.36 6.10
C LEU A 60 2.52 13.41 5.40
N TRP A 61 3.57 13.00 6.10
CA TRP A 61 4.91 12.89 5.55
C TRP A 61 4.97 11.88 4.40
N LEU A 62 4.29 10.74 4.49
CA LEU A 62 4.20 9.79 3.36
C LEU A 62 3.49 10.39 2.14
N PHE A 63 2.45 11.22 2.33
CA PHE A 63 1.82 11.92 1.20
C PHE A 63 2.82 12.84 0.50
N GLU A 64 3.60 13.61 1.25
CA GLU A 64 4.65 14.47 0.71
C GLU A 64 5.71 13.67 -0.05
N GLN A 65 6.30 12.66 0.61
CA GLN A 65 7.38 11.90 0.00
C GLN A 65 6.91 11.18 -1.27
N LEU A 66 5.76 10.53 -1.23
CA LEU A 66 5.31 9.70 -2.35
C LEU A 66 4.79 10.57 -3.50
N PHE A 67 3.95 11.57 -3.24
CA PHE A 67 3.28 12.28 -4.34
C PHE A 67 4.02 13.54 -4.80
N VAL A 68 4.68 14.27 -3.90
CA VAL A 68 5.40 15.50 -4.25
C VAL A 68 6.84 15.20 -4.64
N LYS A 69 7.62 14.59 -3.74
CA LYS A 69 9.04 14.33 -4.02
C LYS A 69 9.26 13.25 -5.07
N ASN A 70 8.50 12.16 -5.00
CA ASN A 70 8.74 10.97 -5.83
C ASN A 70 7.71 10.73 -6.94
N GLY A 71 6.72 11.63 -7.11
CA GLY A 71 5.77 11.61 -8.23
C GLY A 71 4.99 10.29 -8.40
N LYS A 72 4.68 9.60 -7.30
CA LYS A 72 3.97 8.32 -7.34
C LYS A 72 2.53 8.49 -7.81
N ASN A 73 2.00 7.41 -8.41
CA ASN A 73 0.61 7.37 -8.83
C ASN A 73 -0.31 7.34 -7.60
N ILE A 74 -1.48 7.99 -7.68
CA ILE A 74 -2.47 8.05 -6.59
C ILE A 74 -2.92 6.68 -6.06
N ASN A 75 -2.79 5.61 -6.84
CA ASN A 75 -3.06 4.25 -6.39
C ASN A 75 -2.18 3.84 -5.21
N THR A 76 -0.98 4.44 -5.07
CA THR A 76 -0.08 4.23 -3.93
C THR A 76 -0.69 4.61 -2.58
N VAL A 77 -1.76 5.43 -2.56
CA VAL A 77 -2.43 5.82 -1.31
C VAL A 77 -2.89 4.63 -0.48
N GLN A 78 -3.22 3.50 -1.12
CA GLN A 78 -3.60 2.28 -0.42
C GLN A 78 -2.51 1.80 0.55
N TYR A 79 -1.23 2.01 0.24
CA TYR A 79 -0.12 1.59 1.10
C TYR A 79 0.04 2.50 2.31
N ILE A 80 -0.24 3.80 2.14
CA ILE A 80 -0.34 4.74 3.25
C ILE A 80 -1.48 4.30 4.18
N ILE A 81 -2.64 3.94 3.61
CA ILE A 81 -3.78 3.46 4.39
C ILE A 81 -3.49 2.13 5.10
N ILE A 82 -2.86 1.15 4.44
CA ILE A 82 -2.44 -0.12 5.07
C ILE A 82 -1.55 0.16 6.28
N TRP A 83 -0.51 0.98 6.12
CA TRP A 83 0.40 1.35 7.22
C TRP A 83 -0.32 2.08 8.34
N LEU A 84 -1.18 3.05 8.01
CA LEU A 84 -1.93 3.82 8.98
C LEU A 84 -2.88 2.93 9.78
N SER A 85 -3.62 2.06 9.11
CA SER A 85 -4.49 1.06 9.76
C SER A 85 -3.69 0.14 10.67
N TYR A 86 -2.50 -0.31 10.25
CA TYR A 86 -1.62 -1.09 11.13
C TYR A 86 -1.24 -0.34 12.40
N LYS A 87 -0.73 0.90 12.30
CA LYS A 87 -0.36 1.70 13.47
C LYS A 87 -1.54 2.01 14.38
N LEU A 88 -2.71 2.28 13.81
CA LEU A 88 -3.94 2.51 14.58
C LEU A 88 -4.49 1.23 15.23
N ASN A 89 -4.17 0.05 14.71
CA ASN A 89 -4.60 -1.24 15.28
C ASN A 89 -3.72 -1.69 16.47
N GLN A 90 -2.55 -1.09 16.68
CA GLN A 90 -1.63 -1.48 17.75
C GLN A 90 -2.07 -1.03 19.15
N LYS A 91 -2.88 0.03 19.22
CA LYS A 91 -3.38 0.62 20.47
C LYS A 91 -4.77 1.18 20.26
N THR A 92 -5.54 1.28 21.33
CA THR A 92 -6.79 2.03 21.31
C THR A 92 -6.50 3.52 21.45
N TYR A 93 -7.20 4.32 20.66
CA TYR A 93 -7.14 5.78 20.74
C TYR A 93 -8.55 6.30 21.01
N GLU A 94 -8.73 7.06 22.08
CA GLU A 94 -10.05 7.54 22.49
C GLU A 94 -10.71 8.36 21.37
N GLY A 95 -11.98 8.05 21.08
CA GLY A 95 -12.75 8.78 20.07
C GLY A 95 -12.42 8.44 18.62
N ILE A 96 -11.69 7.35 18.35
CA ILE A 96 -11.49 6.77 17.01
C ILE A 96 -12.16 5.40 16.95
N LYS A 97 -13.33 5.34 16.31
CA LYS A 97 -14.06 4.07 16.09
C LYS A 97 -13.61 3.36 14.82
N ASP A 98 -13.24 4.14 13.80
CA ASP A 98 -12.80 3.63 12.51
C ASP A 98 -11.84 4.60 11.81
N LEU A 99 -11.32 4.15 10.66
CA LEU A 99 -10.32 4.88 9.88
C LEU A 99 -10.89 6.19 9.31
N ASN A 100 -12.18 6.23 8.98
CA ASN A 100 -12.85 7.41 8.45
C ASN A 100 -13.02 8.48 9.53
N GLU A 101 -13.36 8.09 10.77
CA GLU A 101 -13.43 8.99 11.91
C GLU A 101 -12.04 9.56 12.24
N PHE A 102 -11.00 8.73 12.23
CA PHE A 102 -9.61 9.21 12.36
C PHE A 102 -9.29 10.25 11.28
N TYR A 103 -9.53 9.90 10.02
CA TYR A 103 -9.21 10.77 8.89
C TYR A 103 -9.96 12.10 8.99
N THR A 104 -11.27 12.08 9.21
CA THR A 104 -12.12 13.30 9.26
C THR A 104 -11.71 14.22 10.41
N LYS A 105 -11.40 13.66 11.59
CA LYS A 105 -11.03 14.47 12.77
C LYS A 105 -9.62 15.02 12.69
N TYR A 106 -8.66 14.22 12.23
CA TYR A 106 -7.24 14.50 12.46
C TYR A 106 -6.43 14.77 11.18
N ILE A 107 -6.89 14.34 10.01
CA ILE A 107 -6.17 14.52 8.74
C ILE A 107 -6.88 15.51 7.82
N GLU A 108 -8.18 15.35 7.61
CA GLU A 108 -8.96 16.12 6.62
C GLU A 108 -8.87 17.63 6.83
N LYS A 109 -8.83 18.07 8.09
CA LYS A 109 -8.77 19.49 8.46
C LYS A 109 -7.35 20.03 8.61
N ASN A 110 -6.33 19.19 8.49
CA ASN A 110 -4.95 19.65 8.59
C ASN A 110 -4.64 20.57 7.38
N ARG A 111 -4.11 21.76 7.65
CA ARG A 111 -3.86 22.76 6.60
C ARG A 111 -2.70 22.38 5.67
N HIS A 112 -1.73 21.59 6.12
CA HIS A 112 -0.70 21.04 5.25
C HIS A 112 -1.28 20.03 4.27
N TYR A 113 -2.35 19.35 4.69
CA TYR A 113 -3.07 18.38 3.90
C TYR A 113 -3.96 19.03 2.83
N THR A 114 -4.79 20.00 3.23
CA THR A 114 -5.73 20.70 2.34
C THR A 114 -5.07 21.74 1.45
N GLY A 115 -3.99 22.36 1.92
CA GLY A 115 -3.27 23.40 1.18
C GLY A 115 -2.01 22.94 0.47
N CYS A 116 -1.66 21.64 0.52
CA CYS A 116 -0.35 21.10 0.11
C CYS A 116 0.79 21.99 0.63
N LYS A 117 1.13 21.89 1.92
CA LYS A 117 2.27 22.61 2.49
C LYS A 117 3.41 21.69 2.86
N GLN A 118 4.56 21.87 2.22
CA GLN A 118 5.81 21.15 2.46
C GLN A 118 6.82 22.11 3.08
N GLY A 119 7.19 21.88 4.35
CA GLY A 119 8.07 22.80 5.07
C GLY A 119 7.55 24.24 5.11
N GLY A 120 6.24 24.42 5.30
CA GLY A 120 5.55 25.72 5.23
C GLY A 120 5.37 26.30 3.81
N LYS A 121 5.94 25.67 2.77
CA LYS A 121 5.88 26.16 1.38
C LYS A 121 4.79 25.48 0.58
N ASP A 122 4.23 26.19 -0.39
CA ASP A 122 3.23 25.65 -1.30
C ASP A 122 3.80 24.54 -2.20
N CYS A 123 3.18 23.36 -2.20
CA CYS A 123 3.53 22.23 -3.06
C CYS A 123 2.48 21.89 -4.12
N SER A 124 1.40 22.69 -4.25
CA SER A 124 0.26 22.40 -5.13
C SER A 124 0.66 22.24 -6.60
N GLY A 125 1.61 23.06 -7.08
CA GLY A 125 2.11 22.99 -8.45
C GLY A 125 2.83 21.67 -8.75
N SER A 126 3.72 21.23 -7.86
CA SER A 126 4.43 19.95 -7.98
C SER A 126 3.45 18.77 -7.86
N LEU A 127 2.53 18.84 -6.91
CA LEU A 127 1.51 17.80 -6.72
C LEU A 127 0.61 17.66 -7.95
N THR A 128 0.17 18.78 -8.53
CA THR A 128 -0.66 18.81 -9.74
C THR A 128 0.07 18.22 -10.93
N LYS A 129 1.35 18.60 -11.12
CA LYS A 129 2.17 18.04 -12.20
C LYS A 129 2.30 16.51 -12.08
N ASN A 130 2.46 16.00 -10.86
CA ASN A 130 2.71 14.59 -10.63
C ASN A 130 1.42 13.74 -10.64
N THR A 131 0.31 14.28 -10.13
CA THR A 131 -0.89 13.50 -9.82
C THR A 131 -2.16 14.00 -10.52
N GLY A 132 -2.17 15.24 -10.99
CA GLY A 132 -3.35 15.94 -11.53
C GLY A 132 -4.23 16.59 -10.46
N TYR A 133 -3.83 16.59 -9.18
CA TYR A 133 -4.62 17.12 -8.06
C TYR A 133 -3.89 18.27 -7.36
N GLN A 134 -4.66 19.23 -6.83
CA GLN A 134 -4.10 20.44 -6.22
C GLN A 134 -3.68 20.22 -4.76
N ASN A 135 -4.26 19.23 -4.09
CA ASN A 135 -4.01 18.91 -2.69
C ASN A 135 -4.24 17.42 -2.42
N TYR A 136 -3.80 16.94 -1.26
CA TYR A 136 -3.91 15.52 -0.90
C TYR A 136 -5.35 15.10 -0.60
N LYS A 137 -6.22 16.05 -0.19
CA LYS A 137 -7.65 15.78 0.05
C LYS A 137 -8.34 15.27 -1.20
N GLU A 138 -8.09 15.90 -2.34
CA GLU A 138 -8.66 15.46 -3.62
C GLU A 138 -8.23 14.03 -3.98
N ILE A 139 -6.99 13.64 -3.66
CA ILE A 139 -6.48 12.27 -3.87
C ILE A 139 -7.29 11.28 -3.03
N ILE A 140 -7.49 11.55 -1.73
CA ILE A 140 -8.29 10.68 -0.87
C ILE A 140 -9.77 10.71 -1.26
N ASP A 141 -10.34 11.83 -1.68
CA ASP A 141 -11.73 11.88 -2.12
C ASP A 141 -11.98 10.92 -3.30
N LYS A 142 -11.00 10.75 -4.20
CA LYS A 142 -11.06 9.75 -5.29
C LYS A 142 -10.87 8.31 -4.82
N LYS A 143 -10.28 8.11 -3.65
CA LYS A 143 -9.96 6.81 -3.05
C LYS A 143 -10.71 6.56 -1.74
N LYS A 144 -11.77 7.33 -1.48
CA LYS A 144 -12.46 7.42 -0.19
C LYS A 144 -12.98 6.08 0.32
N LYS A 145 -13.31 5.17 -0.60
CA LYS A 145 -13.72 3.80 -0.28
C LYS A 145 -12.70 3.03 0.56
N LEU A 146 -11.40 3.34 0.45
CA LEU A 146 -10.35 2.73 1.27
C LEU A 146 -10.52 3.06 2.77
N LEU A 147 -11.12 4.20 3.11
CA LEU A 147 -11.38 4.60 4.50
C LEU A 147 -12.54 3.82 5.14
N ASN A 148 -13.35 3.13 4.35
CA ASN A 148 -14.51 2.38 4.84
C ASN A 148 -14.13 0.96 5.30
N ILE A 149 -12.95 0.46 4.96
CA ILE A 149 -12.49 -0.84 5.45
C ILE A 149 -12.21 -0.71 6.94
N ASN A 150 -12.68 -1.68 7.70
CA ASN A 150 -12.41 -1.78 9.13
C ASN A 150 -10.88 -1.78 9.39
N ILE A 151 -10.43 -1.04 10.42
CA ILE A 151 -9.01 -0.88 10.76
C ILE A 151 -8.32 -2.23 10.93
N GLU A 152 -8.93 -3.17 11.65
CA GLU A 152 -8.40 -4.51 11.89
C GLU A 152 -8.22 -5.24 10.55
N ASN A 153 -9.24 -5.28 9.70
CA ASN A 153 -9.16 -5.94 8.39
C ASN A 153 -8.10 -5.32 7.47
N MET A 154 -7.99 -3.99 7.45
CA MET A 154 -6.97 -3.31 6.65
C MET A 154 -5.55 -3.53 7.23
N SER A 155 -5.41 -3.61 8.56
CA SER A 155 -4.13 -3.82 9.24
C SER A 155 -3.49 -5.16 8.88
N LYS A 156 -4.30 -6.20 8.62
CA LYS A 156 -3.82 -7.54 8.23
C LYS A 156 -2.95 -7.52 6.97
N PHE A 157 -3.16 -6.56 6.07
CA PHE A 157 -2.36 -6.44 4.85
C PHE A 157 -0.93 -5.96 5.09
N TYR A 158 -0.62 -5.40 6.26
CA TYR A 158 0.65 -4.73 6.49
C TYR A 158 1.84 -5.68 6.45
N ASP A 159 1.71 -6.89 7.01
CA ASP A 159 2.81 -7.86 7.00
C ASP A 159 3.13 -8.31 5.57
N ALA A 160 2.11 -8.58 4.75
CA ALA A 160 2.29 -8.88 3.34
C ALA A 160 2.91 -7.69 2.58
N PHE A 161 2.43 -6.47 2.81
CA PHE A 161 3.01 -5.26 2.23
C PHE A 161 4.49 -5.08 2.61
N LYS A 162 4.84 -5.27 3.88
CA LYS A 162 6.22 -5.17 4.39
C LYS A 162 7.13 -6.23 3.77
N LEU A 163 6.67 -7.47 3.66
CA LEU A 163 7.40 -8.55 2.99
C LEU A 163 7.63 -8.23 1.51
N LEU A 164 6.60 -7.73 0.82
CA LEU A 164 6.71 -7.28 -0.56
C LEU A 164 7.76 -6.16 -0.69
N CYS A 165 7.75 -5.18 0.22
CA CYS A 165 8.78 -4.14 0.20
C CYS A 165 10.18 -4.68 0.43
N ASN A 166 10.37 -5.60 1.38
CA ASN A 166 11.64 -6.27 1.61
C ASN A 166 12.12 -7.04 0.37
N MET A 167 11.23 -7.64 -0.42
CA MET A 167 11.61 -8.27 -1.69
C MET A 167 12.24 -7.25 -2.64
N TYR A 168 11.55 -6.11 -2.86
CA TYR A 168 12.04 -5.06 -3.74
C TYR A 168 13.36 -4.48 -3.23
N THR A 169 13.43 -4.02 -1.99
CA THR A 169 14.63 -3.34 -1.47
C THR A 169 15.85 -4.24 -1.43
N LYS A 170 15.71 -5.50 -0.99
CA LYS A 170 16.82 -6.48 -0.98
C LYS A 170 17.29 -6.84 -2.38
N PHE A 171 16.37 -7.05 -3.32
CA PHE A 171 16.72 -7.35 -4.72
C PHE A 171 17.53 -6.21 -5.36
N TYR A 172 17.12 -4.96 -5.16
CA TYR A 172 17.85 -3.81 -5.70
C TYR A 172 19.15 -3.51 -4.95
N ALA A 173 19.27 -3.87 -3.67
CA ALA A 173 20.49 -3.70 -2.90
C ALA A 173 21.59 -4.69 -3.35
N ASN A 174 21.26 -5.97 -3.52
CA ASN A 174 22.19 -6.97 -4.01
C ASN A 174 21.46 -8.17 -4.64
N ARG A 175 21.44 -8.23 -5.98
CA ARG A 175 20.78 -9.30 -6.74
C ARG A 175 21.37 -10.70 -6.49
N ASN A 176 22.64 -10.77 -6.10
CA ASN A 176 23.32 -12.03 -5.78
C ASN A 176 22.93 -12.54 -4.39
N ASN A 177 22.46 -11.65 -3.51
CA ASN A 177 21.90 -12.05 -2.22
C ASN A 177 20.46 -12.51 -2.42
N LYS A 178 20.25 -13.83 -2.33
CA LYS A 178 18.96 -14.49 -2.52
C LYS A 178 17.96 -14.30 -1.37
N GLU A 179 18.25 -13.45 -0.38
CA GLU A 179 17.31 -13.17 0.72
C GLU A 179 15.93 -12.67 0.26
N TYR A 180 15.83 -12.01 -0.89
CA TYR A 180 14.53 -11.61 -1.46
C TYR A 180 13.65 -12.83 -1.81
N LEU A 181 14.24 -14.00 -2.09
CA LEU A 181 13.49 -15.26 -2.30
C LEU A 181 12.85 -15.75 -1.01
N ASN A 182 13.52 -15.57 0.14
CA ASN A 182 12.92 -15.91 1.43
C ASN A 182 11.74 -14.98 1.75
N CYS A 183 11.89 -13.68 1.46
CA CYS A 183 10.78 -12.73 1.57
C CYS A 183 9.62 -13.10 0.62
N ALA A 184 9.91 -13.58 -0.60
CA ALA A 184 8.89 -14.04 -1.53
C ALA A 184 8.10 -15.25 -1.01
N LYS A 185 8.79 -16.25 -0.44
CA LYS A 185 8.14 -17.42 0.18
C LYS A 185 7.20 -17.01 1.32
N GLN A 186 7.68 -16.17 2.24
CA GLN A 186 6.86 -15.65 3.34
C GLN A 186 5.70 -14.78 2.86
N PHE A 187 5.90 -14.00 1.78
CA PHE A 187 4.84 -13.21 1.18
C PHE A 187 3.70 -14.10 0.66
N VAL A 188 4.03 -15.20 -0.03
CA VAL A 188 3.01 -16.14 -0.55
C VAL A 188 2.20 -16.75 0.59
N GLU A 189 2.84 -17.14 1.70
CA GLU A 189 2.16 -17.64 2.90
C GLU A 189 1.17 -16.59 3.44
N LYS A 190 1.62 -15.36 3.65
CA LYS A 190 0.76 -14.25 4.11
C LYS A 190 -0.34 -13.88 3.12
N TYR A 191 -0.06 -13.93 1.83
CA TYR A 191 -1.06 -13.70 0.80
C TYR A 191 -2.18 -14.76 0.85
N ASN A 192 -1.83 -16.03 1.05
CA ASN A 192 -2.80 -17.11 1.13
C ASN A 192 -3.69 -16.99 2.38
N GLU A 193 -3.13 -16.60 3.52
CA GLU A 193 -3.91 -16.26 4.73
C GLU A 193 -4.96 -15.17 4.41
N LEU A 194 -4.52 -14.05 3.81
CA LEU A 194 -5.41 -12.94 3.43
C LEU A 194 -6.46 -13.35 2.39
N ASN A 195 -6.08 -14.19 1.43
CA ASN A 195 -6.99 -14.67 0.39
C ASN A 195 -8.09 -15.58 0.97
N ASN A 196 -7.77 -16.40 1.97
CA ASN A 196 -8.76 -17.21 2.68
C ASN A 196 -9.72 -16.35 3.51
N ASP A 197 -9.20 -15.33 4.22
CA ASP A 197 -10.03 -14.36 4.93
C ASP A 197 -11.01 -13.64 4.00
N SER A 198 -10.56 -13.31 2.78
CA SER A 198 -11.35 -12.59 1.78
C SER A 198 -12.65 -13.31 1.36
N VAL A 199 -12.64 -14.64 1.38
CA VAL A 199 -13.82 -15.48 1.08
C VAL A 199 -14.95 -15.17 2.05
N ASN A 200 -14.61 -14.87 3.30
CA ASN A 200 -15.55 -14.59 4.37
C ASN A 200 -16.00 -13.12 4.38
N THR A 201 -15.13 -12.20 3.98
CA THR A 201 -15.41 -10.75 4.09
C THR A 201 -16.27 -10.19 2.96
N LYS A 202 -16.24 -10.78 1.74
CA LYS A 202 -16.99 -10.32 0.53
C LYS A 202 -16.94 -8.80 0.25
N ASP A 203 -15.92 -8.11 0.75
CA ASP A 203 -15.74 -6.66 0.59
C ASP A 203 -14.94 -6.36 -0.70
N ASP A 204 -15.57 -5.66 -1.65
CA ASP A 204 -14.96 -5.26 -2.93
C ASP A 204 -13.66 -4.47 -2.74
N VAL A 205 -13.60 -3.61 -1.71
CA VAL A 205 -12.41 -2.79 -1.45
C VAL A 205 -11.29 -3.65 -0.88
N TYR A 206 -11.61 -4.60 0.02
CA TYR A 206 -10.62 -5.57 0.53
C TYR A 206 -10.01 -6.39 -0.62
N CYS A 207 -10.87 -6.90 -1.53
CA CYS A 207 -10.41 -7.62 -2.72
C CYS A 207 -9.54 -6.76 -3.63
N GLN A 208 -9.85 -5.46 -3.78
CA GLN A 208 -9.03 -4.55 -4.57
C GLN A 208 -7.63 -4.39 -3.97
N VAL A 209 -7.51 -4.22 -2.65
CA VAL A 209 -6.21 -4.11 -1.97
C VAL A 209 -5.40 -5.40 -2.13
N LEU A 210 -6.04 -6.55 -1.89
CA LEU A 210 -5.43 -7.87 -2.08
C LEU A 210 -4.94 -8.07 -3.53
N SER A 211 -5.77 -7.70 -4.50
CA SER A 211 -5.43 -7.77 -5.94
C SER A 211 -4.21 -6.91 -6.26
N THR A 212 -4.11 -5.70 -5.72
CA THR A 212 -2.94 -4.85 -5.96
C THR A 212 -1.66 -5.48 -5.41
N LEU A 213 -1.68 -6.08 -4.21
CA LEU A 213 -0.52 -6.79 -3.66
C LEU A 213 -0.10 -7.98 -4.55
N SER A 214 -1.07 -8.78 -5.00
CA SER A 214 -0.81 -9.89 -5.94
C SER A 214 -0.20 -9.41 -7.26
N ASN A 215 -0.74 -8.33 -7.82
CA ASN A 215 -0.23 -7.75 -9.05
C ASN A 215 1.20 -7.24 -8.88
N ASP A 216 1.49 -6.54 -7.78
CA ASP A 216 2.81 -6.01 -7.50
C ASP A 216 3.87 -7.10 -7.25
N TYR A 217 3.48 -8.23 -6.67
CA TYR A 217 4.32 -9.42 -6.55
C TYR A 217 4.57 -10.09 -7.91
N ASN A 218 3.52 -10.26 -8.73
CA ASN A 218 3.66 -10.83 -10.07
C ASN A 218 4.49 -9.92 -11.00
N ASP A 219 4.36 -8.60 -10.86
CA ASP A 219 5.17 -7.61 -11.57
C ASP A 219 6.64 -7.68 -11.12
N PHE A 220 6.92 -7.91 -9.84
CA PHE A 220 8.29 -8.19 -9.36
C PHE A 220 8.89 -9.41 -10.05
N LYS A 221 8.14 -10.52 -10.11
CA LYS A 221 8.59 -11.74 -10.78
C LYS A 221 8.92 -11.46 -12.26
N ASN A 222 8.00 -10.84 -13.00
CA ASN A 222 8.20 -10.47 -14.40
C ASN A 222 9.46 -9.63 -14.59
N TYR A 223 9.67 -8.66 -13.70
CA TYR A 223 10.84 -7.80 -13.73
C TYR A 223 12.12 -8.59 -13.47
N CYS A 224 12.13 -9.50 -12.48
CA CYS A 224 13.29 -10.34 -12.20
C CYS A 224 13.68 -11.21 -13.41
N ASP A 225 12.70 -11.91 -13.98
CA ASP A 225 12.90 -12.80 -15.14
C ASP A 225 13.45 -12.00 -16.35
N SER A 226 12.97 -10.77 -16.55
CA SER A 226 13.41 -9.88 -17.64
C SER A 226 14.82 -9.29 -17.45
N ASN A 227 15.35 -9.31 -16.23
CA ASN A 227 16.67 -8.75 -15.88
C ASN A 227 17.79 -9.80 -15.84
N GLY A 228 17.53 -11.01 -16.35
CA GLY A 228 18.53 -12.09 -16.41
C GLY A 228 18.94 -12.65 -15.05
N VAL A 229 18.12 -12.41 -14.01
CA VAL A 229 18.29 -13.03 -12.69
C VAL A 229 17.41 -14.27 -12.62
N ASP A 230 17.96 -15.39 -12.17
CA ASP A 230 17.19 -16.62 -11.99
C ASP A 230 16.27 -16.50 -10.77
N CYS A 231 15.02 -16.13 -11.03
CA CYS A 231 13.90 -16.09 -10.10
C CYS A 231 12.92 -17.26 -10.30
N SER A 232 13.41 -18.40 -10.79
CA SER A 232 12.58 -19.61 -10.98
C SER A 232 11.89 -20.09 -9.70
N GLU A 233 12.49 -19.86 -8.53
CA GLU A 233 11.90 -20.17 -7.22
C GLU A 233 10.71 -19.28 -6.85
N ILE A 234 10.54 -18.13 -7.49
CA ILE A 234 9.36 -17.27 -7.31
C ILE A 234 8.28 -17.80 -8.25
N THR A 235 7.23 -18.36 -7.68
CA THR A 235 6.04 -18.79 -8.43
C THR A 235 5.13 -17.60 -8.66
N PHE A 236 4.42 -17.58 -9.80
CA PHE A 236 3.34 -16.61 -9.97
C PHE A 236 2.23 -16.91 -8.97
N LEU A 237 1.66 -15.86 -8.39
CA LEU A 237 0.38 -15.97 -7.72
C LEU A 237 -0.69 -16.11 -8.80
N THR A 238 -1.08 -17.36 -9.08
CA THR A 238 -2.38 -17.65 -9.66
C THR A 238 -3.42 -17.33 -8.59
N SER A 239 -4.39 -16.47 -8.89
CA SER A 239 -5.67 -16.59 -8.20
C SER A 239 -6.14 -18.00 -8.49
N THR A 240 -6.17 -18.85 -7.47
CA THR A 240 -6.41 -20.28 -7.61
C THR A 240 -7.65 -20.53 -8.47
N ASN A 241 -7.44 -21.08 -9.67
CA ASN A 241 -8.26 -22.21 -10.05
C ASN A 241 -7.73 -23.35 -9.21
N THR A 242 -8.58 -23.91 -8.37
CA THR A 242 -8.37 -25.27 -7.85
C THR A 242 -8.02 -26.15 -9.05
N GLU A 243 -6.96 -26.95 -8.94
CA GLU A 243 -6.65 -27.97 -9.91
C GLU A 243 -7.87 -28.88 -10.06
N GLU A 244 -8.60 -28.75 -11.18
CA GLU A 244 -9.37 -29.85 -11.71
C GLU A 244 -8.70 -30.30 -13.00
N ASN A 245 -8.46 -31.61 -13.02
CA ASN A 245 -7.87 -32.37 -14.10
C ASN A 245 -8.44 -31.97 -15.46
N GLY A 246 -7.54 -31.92 -16.45
CA GLY A 246 -7.78 -31.29 -17.73
C GLY A 246 -9.02 -31.74 -18.48
N VAL A 247 -9.79 -30.77 -18.96
CA VAL A 247 -10.63 -30.89 -20.16
C VAL A 247 -10.62 -29.54 -20.89
N GLN A 248 -10.48 -29.61 -22.21
CA GLN A 248 -10.46 -28.48 -23.15
C GLN A 248 -11.57 -27.46 -22.91
N ILE A 249 -11.18 -26.18 -22.89
CA ILE A 249 -12.11 -25.04 -22.93
C ILE A 249 -12.66 -24.93 -24.35
N SER A 250 -13.92 -25.33 -24.53
CA SER A 250 -14.77 -24.86 -25.63
C SER A 250 -15.72 -23.82 -25.09
N GLU A 251 -15.85 -22.70 -25.80
CA GLU A 251 -16.76 -21.59 -25.52
C GLU A 251 -18.18 -22.06 -25.17
N LYS A 252 -18.63 -21.78 -23.93
CA LYS A 252 -20.05 -21.57 -23.65
C LYS A 252 -20.26 -20.76 -22.37
N ILE A 253 -21.02 -19.68 -22.50
CA ILE A 253 -21.56 -18.86 -21.42
C ILE A 253 -22.84 -19.56 -20.89
N CYS A 254 -22.99 -19.55 -19.56
CA CYS A 254 -24.20 -19.63 -18.71
C CYS A 254 -24.19 -20.75 -17.65
N ASP A 255 -24.26 -20.26 -16.40
CA ASP A 255 -24.78 -20.79 -15.13
C ASP A 255 -24.30 -22.10 -14.51
N ASP A 256 -24.01 -21.93 -13.20
CA ASP A 256 -23.98 -22.88 -12.08
C ASP A 256 -22.87 -23.93 -11.96
N THR A 257 -21.73 -23.57 -11.32
CA THR A 257 -20.95 -24.40 -10.35
C THR A 257 -19.94 -23.54 -9.56
N PRO A 258 -19.31 -23.99 -8.44
CA PRO A 258 -19.30 -23.27 -7.17
C PRO A 258 -17.97 -22.54 -6.87
N SER A 259 -18.07 -21.54 -6.00
CA SER A 259 -16.98 -20.94 -5.21
C SER A 259 -15.74 -20.40 -5.95
N LEU A 260 -15.92 -19.54 -6.95
CA LEU A 260 -14.91 -18.51 -7.18
C LEU A 260 -15.12 -17.42 -6.13
N SER A 261 -14.16 -17.23 -5.23
CA SER A 261 -14.16 -16.08 -4.31
C SER A 261 -14.39 -14.81 -5.13
N ILE A 262 -15.15 -13.85 -4.61
CA ILE A 262 -15.37 -12.55 -5.27
C ILE A 262 -14.02 -11.93 -5.68
N CYS A 263 -12.98 -12.11 -4.86
CA CYS A 263 -11.64 -11.65 -5.18
C CYS A 263 -11.03 -12.32 -6.44
N SER A 264 -11.23 -13.62 -6.67
CA SER A 264 -10.72 -14.28 -7.88
C SER A 264 -11.44 -13.79 -9.14
N LEU A 265 -12.76 -13.56 -9.06
CA LEU A 265 -13.54 -12.94 -10.14
C LEU A 265 -13.08 -11.51 -10.47
N PHE A 266 -12.79 -10.68 -9.46
CA PHE A 266 -12.27 -9.33 -9.68
C PHE A 266 -10.87 -9.34 -10.33
N VAL A 267 -9.99 -10.25 -9.90
CA VAL A 267 -8.66 -10.42 -10.51
C VAL A 267 -8.76 -10.88 -11.97
N LEU A 268 -9.62 -11.86 -12.26
CA LEU A 268 -9.86 -12.35 -13.62
C LEU A 268 -10.40 -11.25 -14.54
N ARG A 269 -11.37 -10.44 -14.07
CA ARG A 269 -11.90 -9.30 -14.83
C ARG A 269 -10.82 -8.27 -15.16
N LYS A 270 -9.92 -7.96 -14.22
CA LYS A 270 -8.80 -7.03 -14.43
C LYS A 270 -7.77 -7.58 -15.42
N ARG A 271 -7.46 -8.88 -15.38
CA ARG A 271 -6.55 -9.53 -16.35
C ARG A 271 -7.14 -9.49 -17.76
N ALA A 272 -8.41 -9.88 -17.92
CA ALA A 272 -9.09 -9.83 -19.21
C ALA A 272 -9.11 -8.41 -19.81
N GLN A 273 -9.37 -7.38 -18.97
CA GLN A 273 -9.28 -5.98 -19.42
C GLN A 273 -7.85 -5.59 -19.85
N LYS A 274 -6.82 -5.99 -19.09
CA LYS A 274 -5.42 -5.68 -19.41
C LYS A 274 -4.96 -6.37 -20.70
N GLU A 275 -5.36 -7.61 -20.94
CA GLU A 275 -5.04 -8.35 -22.18
C GLU A 275 -5.75 -7.74 -23.39
N TYR A 276 -7.04 -7.43 -23.27
CA TYR A 276 -7.80 -6.72 -24.31
C TYR A 276 -7.16 -5.37 -24.71
N LEU A 277 -6.69 -4.61 -23.72
CA LEU A 277 -5.96 -3.35 -23.95
C LEU A 277 -4.62 -3.58 -24.67
N LYS A 278 -3.87 -4.63 -24.33
CA LYS A 278 -2.61 -4.99 -25.01
C LYS A 278 -2.83 -5.39 -26.48
N GLU A 279 -3.91 -6.10 -26.78
CA GLU A 279 -4.26 -6.47 -28.16
C GLU A 279 -4.66 -5.25 -29.00
N LYS A 280 -5.37 -4.29 -28.41
CA LYS A 280 -5.74 -3.04 -29.09
C LYS A 280 -4.56 -2.12 -29.41
N VAL A 281 -3.50 -2.16 -28.61
CA VAL A 281 -2.29 -1.35 -28.84
C VAL A 281 -1.37 -1.97 -29.91
N LYS A 282 -1.58 -3.25 -30.25
CA LYS A 282 -0.82 -3.97 -31.28
C LYS A 282 -1.46 -3.93 -32.68
N LYS A 283 -2.63 -3.29 -32.83
CA LYS A 283 -3.29 -3.00 -34.11
C LYS A 283 -3.18 -1.52 -34.44
#